data_AF-A0A2G4F2B4-F1
#
_entry.id   AF-A0A2G4F2B4-F1
#
_cell.length_a   1.000
_cell.length_b   1.000
_cell.length_c   1.000
_cell.angle_alpha   90.00
_cell.angle_beta   90.00
_cell.angle_gamma   90.00
#
_symmetry.space_group_name_H-M   'P 1'
#
loop_
_entity.id
_entity.type
_entity.pdbx_description
1 polymer ?
#
loop_
_entity_poly.entity_id
_entity_poly.type
_entity_poly.pdbx_seq_one_letter_code
_entity_poly.pdbx_strand_id
1 'polypeptide(L)'
;MWKKVLAAGIILSSSLLPFARVEARAAQLQCVKVSGYDWERFNGSIVVGRKIYNPDSRLSLSNPYEVTCKLLEKVSVVNVSLAIPDTSEIQTVKIQIYIEGKLAKTVNVVRGVVTPFSVDLRGVTNFSVSYEQVGYRGSGRDAGIYAIQDWDYN
;
A
#
# COMPACT_ATOMS: atom_id res chain seq x y z
N MET A 1 -17.60 -65.62 -15.68
CA MET A 1 -17.95 -64.25 -15.25
C MET A 1 -17.87 -64.22 -13.73
N TRP A 2 -16.97 -63.42 -13.14
CA TRP A 2 -17.07 -62.80 -11.80
C TRP A 2 -15.83 -61.92 -11.64
N LYS A 3 -16.04 -60.59 -11.57
CA LYS A 3 -15.01 -59.59 -11.29
C LYS A 3 -14.86 -59.48 -9.78
N LYS A 4 -13.64 -59.51 -9.25
CA LYS A 4 -13.32 -58.93 -7.94
C LYS A 4 -12.21 -57.91 -8.11
N VAL A 5 -12.52 -56.73 -7.58
CA VAL A 5 -11.82 -55.46 -7.71
C VAL A 5 -10.62 -55.45 -6.76
N LEU A 6 -9.42 -55.16 -7.27
CA LEU A 6 -8.28 -54.77 -6.43
C LEU A 6 -8.47 -53.30 -6.02
N ALA A 7 -8.59 -53.06 -4.71
CA ALA A 7 -8.47 -51.73 -4.14
C ALA A 7 -6.97 -51.41 -3.98
N ALA A 8 -6.45 -50.49 -4.79
CA ALA A 8 -5.12 -49.91 -4.60
C ALA A 8 -5.24 -48.75 -3.60
N GLY A 9 -4.65 -48.91 -2.42
CA GLY A 9 -4.53 -47.86 -1.42
C GLY A 9 -3.54 -46.79 -1.89
N ILE A 10 -4.03 -45.56 -2.10
CA ILE A 10 -3.20 -44.38 -2.33
C ILE A 10 -2.91 -43.77 -0.96
N ILE A 11 -1.68 -43.89 -0.48
CA ILE A 11 -1.18 -43.13 0.67
C ILE A 11 -0.85 -41.73 0.13
N LEU A 12 -1.78 -40.79 0.32
CA LEU A 12 -1.54 -39.36 0.09
C LEU A 12 -0.59 -38.86 1.17
N SER A 13 0.70 -38.80 0.85
CA SER A 13 1.69 -38.04 1.60
C SER A 13 1.40 -36.55 1.42
N SER A 14 0.56 -35.99 2.28
CA SER A 14 0.32 -34.55 2.36
C SER A 14 1.55 -33.87 2.94
N SER A 15 2.47 -33.48 2.06
CA SER A 15 3.55 -32.55 2.34
C SER A 15 2.97 -31.17 2.64
N LEU A 16 2.78 -30.88 3.93
CA LEU A 16 2.60 -29.52 4.44
C LEU A 16 3.89 -28.75 4.17
N LEU A 17 3.96 -28.03 3.06
CA LEU A 17 4.99 -27.02 2.86
C LEU A 17 4.72 -25.87 3.85
N PRO A 18 5.65 -25.55 4.76
CA PRO A 18 5.52 -24.34 5.54
C PRO A 18 5.72 -23.17 4.59
N PHE A 19 4.65 -22.42 4.32
CA PHE A 19 4.75 -21.08 3.78
C PHE A 19 5.53 -20.26 4.82
N ALA A 20 6.85 -20.16 4.65
CA ALA A 20 7.64 -19.21 5.40
C ALA A 20 7.01 -17.83 5.17
N ARG A 21 6.60 -17.17 6.26
CA ARG A 21 6.17 -15.78 6.18
C ARG A 21 7.35 -15.00 5.63
N VAL A 22 7.24 -14.52 4.39
CA VAL A 22 8.17 -13.53 3.87
C VAL A 22 8.01 -12.32 4.77
N GLU A 23 9.04 -12.00 5.56
CA GLU A 23 9.05 -10.74 6.29
C GLU A 23 8.99 -9.61 5.26
N ALA A 24 7.89 -8.87 5.26
CA ALA A 24 7.72 -7.69 4.43
C ALA A 24 8.78 -6.66 4.85
N ARG A 25 9.90 -6.62 4.13
CA ARG A 25 10.94 -5.63 4.32
C ARG A 25 10.63 -4.45 3.40
N ALA A 26 10.62 -3.24 3.96
CA ALA A 26 10.50 -2.01 3.17
C ALA A 26 11.73 -1.80 2.28
N ALA A 27 11.51 -1.26 1.09
CA ALA A 27 12.60 -1.00 0.16
C ALA A 27 13.58 0.05 0.68
N GLN A 28 14.87 -0.09 0.34
CA GLN A 28 15.87 0.94 0.58
C GLN A 28 15.64 2.15 -0.35
N LEU A 29 15.29 3.29 0.24
CA LEU A 29 14.94 4.52 -0.47
C LEU A 29 15.70 5.71 0.10
N GLN A 30 16.02 6.67 -0.77
CA GLN A 30 16.40 8.04 -0.38
C GLN A 30 15.30 9.00 -0.82
N CYS A 31 14.52 9.49 0.12
CA CYS A 31 13.41 10.38 -0.16
C CYS A 31 13.71 11.81 0.28
N VAL A 32 13.38 12.77 -0.57
CA VAL A 32 13.38 14.20 -0.28
C VAL A 32 11.94 14.67 -0.30
N LYS A 33 11.48 15.21 0.85
CA LYS A 33 10.19 15.87 0.94
C LYS A 33 10.26 17.20 0.18
N VAL A 34 9.34 17.40 -0.75
CA VAL A 34 9.24 18.62 -1.56
C VAL A 34 8.28 19.60 -0.90
N SER A 35 7.15 19.13 -0.37
CA SER A 35 6.18 19.96 0.34
C SER A 35 5.42 19.18 1.41
N GLY A 36 4.98 19.89 2.46
CA GLY A 36 4.02 19.42 3.45
C GLY A 36 4.55 18.75 4.74
N TYR A 37 3.67 18.07 5.48
CA TYR A 37 4.00 17.41 6.76
C TYR A 37 4.55 15.98 6.57
N ASP A 38 5.36 15.52 7.53
CA ASP A 38 6.09 14.24 7.40
C ASP A 38 5.21 12.98 7.60
N TRP A 39 5.75 11.84 7.18
CA TRP A 39 5.20 10.52 7.49
C TRP A 39 5.54 10.19 8.92
N GLU A 40 4.52 9.82 9.69
CA GLU A 40 4.69 9.30 11.03
C GLU A 40 4.50 7.79 10.98
N ARG A 41 5.40 7.05 11.66
CA ARG A 41 5.12 5.64 11.94
C ARG A 41 3.85 5.57 12.76
N PHE A 42 2.94 4.73 12.32
CA PHE A 42 1.68 4.53 13.00
C PHE A 42 1.64 3.14 13.61
N ASN A 43 1.21 3.04 14.86
CA ASN A 43 1.02 1.77 15.53
C ASN A 43 -0.38 1.76 16.13
N GLY A 44 -1.32 1.14 15.42
CA GLY A 44 -2.72 1.08 15.82
C GLY A 44 -3.59 0.52 14.71
N SER A 45 -4.83 0.17 15.01
CA SER A 45 -5.80 -0.21 13.99
C SER A 45 -6.61 1.00 13.54
N ILE A 46 -6.90 1.11 12.24
CA ILE A 46 -7.86 2.11 11.75
C ILE A 46 -9.21 1.46 11.46
N VAL A 47 -10.28 2.08 11.94
CA VAL A 47 -11.65 1.64 11.66
C VAL A 47 -12.10 2.28 10.36
N VAL A 48 -11.82 1.59 9.26
CA VAL A 48 -12.39 1.85 7.92
C VAL A 48 -13.20 0.64 7.57
N GLY A 49 -14.46 0.58 7.99
CA GLY A 49 -15.34 -0.59 7.75
C GLY A 49 -14.69 -1.98 8.00
N ARG A 50 -13.75 -2.11 8.97
CA ARG A 50 -12.93 -3.32 9.31
C ARG A 50 -11.90 -3.83 8.27
N LYS A 51 -11.24 -2.98 7.46
CA LYS A 51 -10.42 -3.47 6.34
C LYS A 51 -8.90 -3.23 6.37
N ILE A 52 -8.36 -2.35 7.22
CA ILE A 52 -6.91 -2.19 7.43
C ILE A 52 -6.58 -2.38 8.91
N TYR A 53 -6.06 -3.56 9.25
CA TYR A 53 -5.52 -3.85 10.57
C TYR A 53 -4.02 -3.52 10.56
N ASN A 54 -3.59 -2.58 11.42
CA ASN A 54 -2.18 -2.16 11.61
C ASN A 54 -1.52 -1.59 10.34
N PRO A 55 -1.83 -0.34 9.94
CA PRO A 55 -1.08 0.31 8.87
C PRO A 55 0.36 0.59 9.29
N ASP A 56 1.28 0.53 8.34
CA ASP A 56 2.71 0.77 8.56
C ASP A 56 3.00 2.25 8.83
N SER A 57 2.14 3.12 8.29
CA SER A 57 2.37 4.55 8.28
C SER A 57 1.09 5.37 8.20
N ARG A 58 1.19 6.59 8.72
CA ARG A 58 0.17 7.64 8.64
C ARG A 58 0.83 8.87 8.04
N LEU A 59 0.21 9.40 6.99
CA LEU A 59 0.57 10.67 6.41
C LEU A 59 -0.44 11.71 6.88
N SER A 60 0.03 12.63 7.73
CA SER A 60 -0.71 13.84 8.09
C SER A 60 -0.71 14.76 6.87
N LEU A 61 -1.85 14.90 6.21
CA LEU A 61 -1.91 15.63 4.95
C LEU A 61 -1.99 17.13 5.23
N SER A 62 -0.94 17.87 4.88
CA SER A 62 -1.08 19.26 4.41
C SER A 62 -1.47 19.23 2.93
N ASN A 63 -2.13 20.28 2.44
CA ASN A 63 -2.46 20.38 1.02
C ASN A 63 -1.63 21.49 0.35
N PRO A 64 -0.81 21.19 -0.68
CA PRO A 64 -0.41 19.88 -1.17
C PRO A 64 0.66 19.20 -0.30
N TYR A 65 0.85 17.89 -0.47
CA TYR A 65 2.01 17.15 0.04
C TYR A 65 2.69 16.41 -1.12
N GLU A 66 4.02 16.51 -1.21
CA GLU A 66 4.78 15.87 -2.28
C GLU A 66 6.13 15.35 -1.78
N VAL A 67 6.47 14.15 -2.22
CA VAL A 67 7.74 13.47 -1.92
C VAL A 67 8.35 12.91 -3.20
N THR A 68 9.66 13.05 -3.35
CA THR A 68 10.44 12.42 -4.42
C THR A 68 11.43 11.44 -3.81
N CYS A 69 11.47 10.22 -4.31
CA CYS A 69 12.29 9.14 -3.80
C CYS A 69 13.18 8.56 -4.90
N LYS A 70 14.44 8.32 -4.55
CA LYS A 70 15.39 7.52 -5.32
C LYS A 70 15.41 6.09 -4.77
N LEU A 71 15.20 5.12 -5.65
CA LEU A 71 15.36 3.70 -5.36
C LEU A 71 16.84 3.37 -5.23
N LEU A 72 17.24 2.79 -4.09
CA LEU A 72 18.62 2.35 -3.86
C LEU A 72 18.83 0.86 -4.14
N GLU A 73 17.74 0.13 -4.38
CA GLU A 73 17.74 -1.28 -4.72
C GLU A 73 16.73 -1.58 -5.83
N LYS A 74 16.87 -2.75 -6.47
CA LYS A 74 15.97 -3.17 -7.55
C LYS A 74 14.69 -3.72 -6.95
N VAL A 75 13.59 -3.05 -7.25
CA VAL A 75 12.21 -3.44 -6.91
C VAL A 75 11.46 -3.64 -8.22
N SER A 76 10.58 -4.63 -8.28
CA SER A 76 9.73 -4.83 -9.45
C SER A 76 8.38 -4.15 -9.30
N VAL A 77 7.65 -4.41 -8.22
CA VAL A 77 6.32 -3.84 -8.00
C VAL A 77 6.18 -3.43 -6.54
N VAL A 78 5.50 -2.32 -6.28
CA VAL A 78 5.00 -2.00 -4.94
C VAL A 78 3.48 -2.07 -4.92
N ASN A 79 2.94 -2.87 -4.01
CA ASN A 79 1.52 -2.96 -3.73
C ASN A 79 1.19 -2.05 -2.54
N VAL A 80 0.24 -1.15 -2.74
CA VAL A 80 -0.14 -0.16 -1.73
C VAL A 80 -1.63 -0.28 -1.46
N SER A 81 -1.99 -0.31 -0.18
CA SER A 81 -3.38 -0.16 0.26
C SER A 81 -3.51 1.10 1.10
N LEU A 82 -4.35 2.02 0.63
CA LEU A 82 -4.58 3.29 1.31
C LEU A 82 -6.00 3.39 1.85
N ALA A 83 -6.17 4.10 2.97
CA ALA A 83 -7.49 4.46 3.47
C ALA A 83 -7.52 5.78 4.23
N ILE A 84 -8.69 6.42 4.15
CA ILE A 84 -9.06 7.59 4.96
C ILE A 84 -10.11 7.10 5.97
N PRO A 85 -9.91 7.30 7.30
CA PRO A 85 -10.84 6.87 8.34
C PRO A 85 -12.25 7.42 8.13
N ASP A 86 -13.27 6.65 8.53
CA ASP A 86 -14.67 7.09 8.51
C ASP A 86 -14.89 8.38 9.34
N THR A 87 -14.05 8.59 10.35
CA THR A 87 -14.06 9.77 11.24
C THR A 87 -13.33 10.99 10.67
N SER A 88 -12.65 10.87 9.54
CA SER A 88 -11.89 11.97 8.92
C SER A 88 -12.81 13.01 8.30
N GLU A 89 -12.39 14.28 8.36
CA GLU A 89 -13.03 15.38 7.64
C GLU A 89 -12.69 15.39 6.14
N ILE A 90 -11.66 14.66 5.72
CA ILE A 90 -11.26 14.54 4.32
C ILE A 90 -12.23 13.61 3.61
N GLN A 91 -12.82 14.05 2.50
CA GLN A 91 -13.71 13.22 1.68
C GLN A 91 -12.94 12.37 0.68
N THR A 92 -12.03 13.01 -0.05
CA THR A 92 -11.24 12.35 -1.10
C THR A 92 -9.82 12.89 -1.08
N VAL A 93 -8.84 12.02 -1.31
CA VAL A 93 -7.45 12.38 -1.60
C VAL A 93 -7.13 11.88 -3.00
N LYS A 94 -6.73 12.79 -3.88
CA LYS A 94 -6.21 12.47 -5.20
C LYS A 94 -4.71 12.30 -5.08
N ILE A 95 -4.21 11.18 -5.57
CA ILE A 95 -2.81 10.79 -5.50
C ILE A 95 -2.29 10.66 -6.92
N GLN A 96 -1.19 11.35 -7.21
CA GLN A 96 -0.54 11.32 -8.51
C GLN A 96 0.87 10.77 -8.34
N ILE A 97 1.16 9.70 -9.09
CA ILE A 97 2.42 8.98 -9.02
C ILE A 97 3.16 9.22 -10.32
N TYR A 98 4.39 9.73 -10.19
CA TYR A 98 5.27 10.05 -11.29
C TYR A 98 6.45 9.10 -11.28
N ILE A 99 6.79 8.52 -12.44
CA ILE A 99 7.95 7.66 -12.64
C ILE A 99 8.86 8.36 -13.63
N GLU A 100 10.12 8.59 -13.26
CA GLU A 100 11.09 9.34 -14.07
C GLU A 100 10.49 10.68 -14.60
N GLY A 101 9.76 11.38 -13.73
CA GLY A 101 9.12 12.66 -14.03
C GLY A 101 7.84 12.60 -14.86
N LYS A 102 7.38 11.41 -15.29
CA LYS A 102 6.15 11.25 -16.08
C LYS A 102 5.01 10.71 -15.21
N LEU A 103 3.82 11.28 -15.35
CA LEU A 103 2.62 10.79 -14.66
C LEU A 103 2.33 9.35 -15.09
N ALA A 104 2.50 8.42 -14.16
CA ALA A 104 2.30 6.99 -14.39
C ALA A 104 0.91 6.53 -13.92
N LYS A 105 0.41 7.09 -12.81
CA LYS A 105 -0.88 6.69 -12.24
C LYS A 105 -1.53 7.84 -11.47
N THR A 106 -2.86 7.88 -11.52
CA THR A 106 -3.69 8.69 -10.63
C THR A 106 -4.63 7.78 -9.85
N VAL A 107 -4.71 7.95 -8.54
CA VAL A 107 -5.55 7.16 -7.63
C VAL A 107 -6.41 8.13 -6.83
N ASN A 108 -7.72 7.91 -6.79
CA ASN A 108 -8.62 8.66 -5.92
C ASN A 108 -8.97 7.78 -4.73
N VAL A 109 -8.53 8.18 -3.55
CA VAL A 109 -8.84 7.50 -2.28
C VAL A 109 -10.03 8.20 -1.67
N VAL A 110 -11.12 7.47 -1.45
CA VAL A 110 -12.36 8.01 -0.89
C VAL A 110 -12.51 7.56 0.56
N ARG A 111 -13.04 8.44 1.40
CA ARG A 111 -13.34 8.15 2.81
C ARG A 111 -14.21 6.90 2.95
N GLY A 112 -13.85 6.07 3.94
CA GLY A 112 -14.58 4.84 4.26
C GLY A 112 -14.32 3.67 3.30
N VAL A 113 -13.41 3.85 2.33
CA VAL A 113 -13.03 2.83 1.36
C VAL A 113 -11.54 2.57 1.43
N VAL A 114 -11.16 1.28 1.46
CA VAL A 114 -9.78 0.86 1.24
C VAL A 114 -9.53 0.81 -0.25
N THR A 115 -8.54 1.55 -0.71
CA THR A 115 -8.19 1.67 -2.13
C THR A 115 -6.85 0.99 -2.38
N PRO A 116 -6.84 -0.26 -2.87
CA PRO A 116 -5.62 -0.95 -3.26
C PRO A 116 -5.17 -0.53 -4.67
N PHE A 117 -3.87 -0.44 -4.88
CA PHE A 117 -3.27 -0.29 -6.20
C PHE A 117 -1.82 -0.80 -6.20
N SER A 118 -1.29 -1.08 -7.39
CA SER A 118 0.12 -1.43 -7.58
C SER A 118 0.84 -0.40 -8.44
N VAL A 119 2.14 -0.27 -8.28
CA VAL A 119 3.01 0.54 -9.14
C VAL A 119 4.17 -0.32 -9.62
N ASP A 120 4.34 -0.40 -10.94
CA ASP A 120 5.49 -1.07 -11.56
C ASP A 120 6.70 -0.16 -11.47
N LEU A 121 7.76 -0.65 -10.82
CA LEU A 121 9.01 0.04 -10.58
C LEU A 121 10.20 -0.66 -11.27
N ARG A 122 9.94 -1.62 -12.16
CA ARG A 122 11.00 -2.32 -12.90
C ARG A 122 11.83 -1.35 -13.73
N GLY A 123 13.13 -1.30 -13.45
CA GLY A 123 14.07 -0.41 -14.13
C GLY A 123 13.93 1.07 -13.75
N VAL A 124 13.16 1.39 -12.70
CA VAL A 124 12.97 2.75 -12.22
C VAL A 124 14.10 3.13 -11.26
N THR A 125 14.60 4.35 -11.39
CA THR A 125 15.56 4.98 -10.48
C THR A 125 14.87 5.97 -9.55
N ASN A 126 13.96 6.80 -10.08
CA ASN A 126 13.27 7.83 -9.32
C ASN A 126 11.75 7.77 -9.52
N PHE A 127 11.03 7.95 -8.42
CA PHE A 127 9.58 8.16 -8.44
C PHE A 127 9.19 9.30 -7.49
N SER A 128 8.08 9.97 -7.82
CA SER A 128 7.51 11.02 -6.98
C SER A 128 6.04 10.72 -6.72
N VAL A 129 5.54 11.11 -5.56
CA VAL A 129 4.14 10.97 -5.21
C VAL A 129 3.62 12.29 -4.67
N SER A 130 2.55 12.79 -5.29
CA SER A 130 1.84 14.00 -4.90
C SER A 130 0.46 13.63 -4.36
N TYR A 131 0.05 14.29 -3.28
CA TYR A 131 -1.19 14.07 -2.58
C TYR A 131 -1.95 15.40 -2.48
N GLU A 132 -3.19 15.38 -2.98
CA GLU A 132 -4.07 16.55 -3.06
C GLU A 132 -5.39 16.23 -2.35
N GLN A 133 -5.73 17.00 -1.32
CA GLN A 133 -7.01 16.85 -0.62
C GLN A 133 -8.13 17.53 -1.40
N VAL A 134 -9.23 16.80 -1.61
CA VAL A 134 -10.43 17.33 -2.27
C VAL A 134 -11.59 17.36 -1.27
N GLY A 135 -12.14 18.56 -1.05
CA GLY A 135 -13.32 18.76 -0.19
C GLY A 135 -13.05 18.97 1.30
N TYR A 136 -11.80 19.26 1.71
CA TYR A 136 -11.44 19.55 3.11
C TYR A 136 -11.95 20.93 3.57
N ARG A 137 -12.54 21.00 4.78
CA ARG A 137 -13.15 22.22 5.34
C ARG A 137 -12.52 22.74 6.66
N GLY A 138 -11.46 22.10 7.17
CA GLY A 138 -10.55 22.74 8.14
C GLY A 138 -10.99 22.83 9.60
N SER A 139 -11.55 21.78 10.22
CA SER A 139 -11.91 21.81 11.66
C SER A 139 -11.24 20.77 12.58
N GLY A 140 -10.28 19.99 12.09
CA GLY A 140 -9.24 19.41 12.95
C GLY A 140 -9.49 18.03 13.57
N ARG A 141 -10.17 17.11 12.86
CA ARG A 141 -10.15 15.67 13.20
C ARG A 141 -9.49 14.85 12.11
N ASP A 142 -8.48 14.04 12.50
CA ASP A 142 -7.72 13.09 11.67
C ASP A 142 -7.67 13.41 10.18
N ALA A 143 -6.95 14.49 9.84
CA ALA A 143 -6.65 14.87 8.46
C ALA A 143 -5.47 14.03 7.92
N GLY A 144 -5.61 12.70 7.96
CA GLY A 144 -4.54 11.78 7.57
C GLY A 144 -5.02 10.65 6.67
N ILE A 145 -4.12 10.20 5.80
CA ILE A 145 -4.26 8.97 5.03
C ILE A 145 -3.31 7.92 5.59
N TYR A 146 -3.75 6.67 5.61
CA TYR A 146 -3.01 5.57 6.19
C TYR A 146 -2.64 4.58 5.10
N ALA A 147 -1.46 3.98 5.21
CA ALA A 147 -0.92 3.12 4.18
C ALA A 147 -0.38 1.81 4.75
N ILE A 148 -0.62 0.73 4.01
CA ILE A 148 0.18 -0.51 4.04
C ILE A 148 0.92 -0.60 2.71
N GLN A 149 2.20 -0.97 2.76
CA GLN A 149 3.03 -1.14 1.56
C GLN A 149 3.72 -2.50 1.58
N ASP A 150 3.59 -3.24 0.48
CA ASP A 150 4.25 -4.52 0.25
C ASP A 150 5.10 -4.44 -1.03
N TRP A 151 6.36 -4.85 -0.94
CA TRP A 151 7.38 -4.63 -1.97
C TRP A 151 7.76 -5.97 -2.60
N ASP A 152 7.55 -6.10 -3.91
CA ASP A 152 7.98 -7.24 -4.71
C ASP A 152 9.35 -6.95 -5.34
N TYR A 153 10.23 -7.94 -5.25
CA TYR A 153 11.62 -7.90 -5.69
C TYR A 153 11.89 -8.84 -6.88
N ASN A 154 10.89 -9.61 -7.33
CA ASN A 154 11.03 -10.61 -8.40
C ASN A 154 11.02 -10.03 -9.81
#